data_AF-A0A4Q2XK56-F1
#
_entry.id   AF-A0A4Q2XK56-F1
#
_cell.length_a   1.000
_cell.length_b   1.000
_cell.length_c   1.000
_cell.angle_alpha   90.00
_cell.angle_beta   90.00
_cell.angle_gamma   90.00
#
_symmetry.space_group_name_H-M   'P 1'
#
loop_
_entity.id
_entity.type
_entity.pdbx_description
1 polymer ?
#
loop_
_entity_poly.entity_id
_entity_poly.type
_entity_poly.pdbx_seq_one_letter_code
_entity_poly.pdbx_strand_id
1 'polypeptide(L)'
;MTPKPAPATGRVLMAGYGINPDFASLRIDSLQIGTLALKWGSAPAAKGSLTGAQAEFTRLPGGGWTLDASGGDFQQGWLENWKIQKTSVALSATKAVISETRLTRTGAGTGTFSGEVILGDIPEIQGRMHLEAVPLHDLMDSVFSGLSNAEVTGDLTLSGSTNRSTGIETAGTFRIISGRFNPLHLLNALQRITGESQFISLPMKGGRFTLKTGGLEASSGTFVEIPSFEITSSIARLSGHLRYERSRPAGIQLNSRGNAEKVTLTGLIRVGIPPDLAAKFSPAVAKKYLTAGDDGWSSLDIPLEGKPEGDPTFLQASDMVLMTDQA
;
A
#
# COMPACT_ATOMS: atom_id res chain seq x y z
N MET A 1 67.75 35.38 -11.46
CA MET A 1 66.67 34.96 -12.38
C MET A 1 66.71 33.45 -12.46
N THR A 2 65.81 32.76 -11.76
CA THR A 2 65.67 31.30 -11.81
C THR A 2 64.91 30.92 -13.09
N PRO A 3 65.36 29.89 -13.84
CA PRO A 3 64.68 29.49 -15.06
C PRO A 3 63.34 28.84 -14.72
N LYS A 4 62.30 29.26 -15.47
CA LYS A 4 60.95 28.70 -15.40
C LYS A 4 61.00 27.22 -15.79
N PRO A 5 60.47 26.28 -14.98
CA PRO A 5 60.45 24.88 -15.36
C PRO A 5 59.54 24.67 -16.57
N ALA A 6 60.02 23.87 -17.53
CA ALA A 6 59.27 23.48 -18.71
C ALA A 6 58.02 22.66 -18.30
N PRO A 7 56.87 22.86 -18.95
CA PRO A 7 55.67 22.11 -18.63
C PRO A 7 55.90 20.63 -18.93
N ALA A 8 55.55 19.77 -17.96
CA ALA A 8 55.60 18.33 -18.11
C ALA A 8 54.69 17.90 -19.26
N THR A 9 55.28 17.30 -20.29
CA THR A 9 54.56 16.67 -21.39
C THR A 9 53.84 15.42 -20.87
N GLY A 10 52.60 15.62 -20.39
CA GLY A 10 51.67 14.54 -20.12
C GLY A 10 51.43 13.75 -21.40
N ARG A 11 51.58 12.42 -21.33
CA ARG A 11 51.24 11.51 -22.41
C ARG A 11 49.78 11.72 -22.80
N VAL A 12 49.55 12.33 -23.96
CA VAL A 12 48.24 12.39 -24.60
C VAL A 12 47.92 10.99 -25.11
N LEU A 13 46.96 10.32 -24.47
CA LEU A 13 46.43 9.05 -24.95
C LEU A 13 45.59 9.35 -26.20
N MET A 14 46.17 9.13 -27.39
CA MET A 14 45.45 9.26 -28.66
C MET A 14 44.54 8.03 -28.84
N ALA A 15 43.23 8.24 -28.85
CA ALA A 15 42.31 7.29 -29.46
C ALA A 15 42.41 7.44 -31.00
N GLY A 16 42.38 6.32 -31.73
CA GLY A 16 42.61 6.30 -33.18
C GLY A 16 41.73 7.28 -33.96
N TYR A 17 42.29 7.83 -35.06
CA TYR A 17 41.74 8.82 -36.01
C TYR A 17 42.09 10.32 -35.80
N GLY A 18 43.06 10.68 -34.96
CA GLY A 18 43.52 12.08 -34.88
C GLY A 18 42.53 13.06 -34.25
N ILE A 19 41.48 12.52 -33.62
CA ILE A 19 40.58 13.28 -32.75
C ILE A 19 41.25 13.33 -31.38
N ASN A 20 41.68 14.53 -30.97
CA ASN A 20 42.15 14.79 -29.61
C ASN A 20 41.03 15.53 -28.87
N PRO A 21 40.06 14.83 -28.27
CA PRO A 21 39.00 15.49 -27.54
C PRO A 21 39.65 16.23 -26.36
N ASP A 22 39.28 17.50 -26.17
CA ASP A 22 39.63 18.20 -24.96
C ASP A 22 38.81 17.58 -23.81
N PHE A 23 39.43 16.62 -23.11
CA PHE A 23 38.82 15.91 -22.00
C PHE A 23 38.38 16.85 -20.86
N ALA A 24 38.96 18.05 -20.75
CA ALA A 24 38.52 19.05 -19.77
C ALA A 24 37.19 19.73 -20.17
N SER A 25 36.84 19.70 -21.46
CA SER A 25 35.59 20.23 -22.00
C SER A 25 34.49 19.18 -22.18
N LEU A 26 34.81 17.89 -22.04
CA LEU A 26 33.85 16.80 -22.19
C LEU A 26 32.72 16.94 -21.17
N ARG A 27 31.49 16.83 -21.67
CA ARG A 27 30.27 16.78 -20.86
C ARG A 27 29.49 15.54 -21.24
N ILE A 28 28.90 14.93 -20.22
CA ILE A 28 27.93 13.85 -20.42
C ILE A 28 26.58 14.52 -20.65
N ASP A 29 26.07 14.37 -21.87
CA ASP A 29 24.76 14.90 -22.28
C ASP A 29 23.66 13.86 -22.09
N SER A 30 23.96 12.57 -22.27
CA SER A 30 23.04 11.49 -21.98
C SER A 30 23.74 10.27 -21.37
N LEU A 31 22.98 9.49 -20.61
CA LEU A 31 23.39 8.21 -20.06
C LEU A 31 22.25 7.21 -20.24
N GLN A 32 22.53 6.11 -20.93
CA GLN A 32 21.57 5.01 -21.11
C GLN A 32 21.95 3.84 -20.22
N ILE A 33 20.97 3.31 -19.49
CA ILE A 33 21.12 2.18 -18.57
C ILE A 33 20.21 1.07 -19.06
N GLY A 34 20.81 -0.03 -19.51
CA GLY A 34 20.06 -1.19 -20.00
C GLY A 34 19.34 -1.98 -18.89
N THR A 35 19.80 -1.88 -17.65
CA THR A 35 19.14 -2.49 -16.48
C THR A 35 19.43 -1.68 -15.23
N LEU A 36 18.41 -1.05 -14.68
CA LEU A 36 18.44 -0.22 -13.49
C LEU A 36 17.91 -1.00 -12.29
N ALA A 37 18.64 -0.91 -11.18
CA ALA A 37 18.21 -1.39 -9.88
C ALA A 37 18.41 -0.27 -8.84
N LEU A 38 17.30 0.24 -8.32
CA LEU A 38 17.24 1.23 -7.26
C LEU A 38 16.57 0.62 -6.04
N LYS A 39 17.12 0.91 -4.86
CA LYS A 39 16.54 0.55 -3.57
C LYS A 39 16.67 1.75 -2.64
N TRP A 40 15.63 2.02 -1.87
CA TRP A 40 15.59 3.13 -0.92
C TRP A 40 14.86 2.73 0.36
N GLY A 41 14.98 3.59 1.37
CA GLY A 41 14.33 3.43 2.67
C GLY A 41 15.13 2.59 3.66
N SER A 42 15.35 3.14 4.86
CA SER A 42 16.03 2.46 5.96
C SER A 42 15.07 1.69 6.88
N ALA A 43 13.79 2.08 6.92
CA ALA A 43 12.74 1.48 7.75
C ALA A 43 11.71 0.69 6.90
N PRO A 44 11.03 -0.33 7.45
CA PRO A 44 10.01 -1.11 6.72
C PRO A 44 8.96 -0.26 6.01
N ALA A 45 8.43 0.79 6.65
CA ALA A 45 7.46 1.71 6.07
C ALA A 45 8.02 2.63 4.96
N ALA A 46 9.34 2.76 4.89
CA ALA A 46 10.03 3.67 3.97
C ALA A 46 10.65 2.92 2.78
N LYS A 47 10.74 1.58 2.86
CA LYS A 47 11.41 0.74 1.87
C LYS A 47 10.68 0.75 0.54
N GLY A 48 11.44 0.90 -0.53
CA GLY A 48 10.96 0.71 -1.89
C GLY A 48 12.08 0.33 -2.83
N SER A 49 11.69 -0.11 -4.02
CA SER A 49 12.64 -0.48 -5.06
C SER A 49 12.06 -0.34 -6.46
N LEU A 50 12.98 -0.18 -7.43
CA LEU A 50 12.72 -0.32 -8.85
C LEU A 50 13.80 -1.21 -9.44
N THR A 51 13.43 -2.39 -9.94
CA THR A 51 14.40 -3.38 -10.44
C THR A 51 14.08 -3.80 -11.88
N GLY A 52 15.10 -3.93 -12.71
CA GLY A 52 14.92 -4.42 -14.08
C GLY A 52 14.39 -3.37 -15.06
N ALA A 53 14.36 -2.09 -14.67
CA ALA A 53 13.92 -1.01 -15.56
C ALA A 53 15.02 -0.63 -16.55
N GLN A 54 14.63 -0.21 -17.75
CA GLN A 54 15.52 0.52 -18.66
C GLN A 54 15.38 2.00 -18.36
N ALA A 55 16.49 2.73 -18.36
CA ALA A 55 16.51 4.14 -18.02
C ALA A 55 17.40 4.94 -18.97
N GLU A 56 16.96 6.15 -19.27
CA GLU A 56 17.70 7.15 -20.01
C GLU A 56 17.74 8.44 -19.21
N PHE A 57 18.93 8.95 -18.96
CA PHE A 57 19.14 10.27 -18.38
C PHE A 57 19.57 11.22 -19.47
N THR A 58 18.89 12.37 -19.58
CA THR A 58 19.25 13.42 -20.54
C THR A 58 19.47 14.73 -19.80
N ARG A 59 20.58 15.41 -20.07
CA ARG A 59 20.89 16.70 -19.44
C ARG A 59 19.97 17.79 -20.00
N LEU A 60 19.41 18.60 -19.11
CA LEU A 60 18.55 19.71 -19.51
C LEU A 60 19.36 20.98 -19.86
N PRO A 61 18.92 21.77 -20.86
CA PRO A 61 19.44 23.11 -21.09
C PRO A 61 19.26 23.97 -19.83
N GLY A 62 20.36 24.54 -19.30
CA GLY A 62 20.34 25.33 -18.07
C GLY A 62 20.65 24.54 -16.77
N GLY A 63 20.91 23.24 -16.87
CA GLY A 63 21.30 22.39 -15.75
C GLY A 63 20.19 21.45 -15.27
N GLY A 64 20.58 20.39 -14.56
CA GLY A 64 19.67 19.29 -14.18
C GLY A 64 19.60 18.19 -15.24
N TRP A 65 18.72 17.22 -14.99
CA TRP A 65 18.55 16.02 -15.80
C TRP A 65 17.07 15.65 -15.93
N THR A 66 16.68 15.04 -17.03
CA THR A 66 15.49 14.20 -17.09
C THR A 66 15.90 12.75 -16.94
N LEU A 67 15.06 11.96 -16.27
CA LEU A 67 15.13 10.51 -16.20
C LEU A 67 13.84 9.98 -16.80
N ASP A 68 13.97 9.30 -17.93
CA ASP A 68 12.90 8.50 -18.51
C ASP A 68 13.18 7.04 -18.21
N ALA A 69 12.19 6.33 -17.64
CA ALA A 69 12.33 4.91 -17.36
C ALA A 69 11.12 4.11 -17.83
N SER A 70 11.35 2.87 -18.24
CA SER A 70 10.31 1.94 -18.68
C SER A 70 10.66 0.50 -18.32
N GLY A 71 9.62 -0.31 -18.15
CA GLY A 71 9.77 -1.68 -17.66
C GLY A 71 10.23 -1.74 -16.20
N GLY A 72 10.49 -2.96 -15.74
CA GLY A 72 10.93 -3.22 -14.37
C GLY A 72 9.79 -3.32 -13.36
N ASP A 73 10.12 -3.87 -12.20
CA ASP A 73 9.23 -4.09 -11.08
C ASP A 73 9.43 -2.98 -10.05
N PHE A 74 8.33 -2.34 -9.66
CA PHE A 74 8.23 -1.27 -8.69
C PHE A 74 7.60 -1.79 -7.40
N GLN A 75 8.17 -1.34 -6.28
CA GLN A 75 7.69 -1.61 -4.94
C GLN A 75 7.81 -0.35 -4.07
N GLN A 76 6.79 -0.05 -3.28
CA GLN A 76 6.84 0.97 -2.23
C GLN A 76 6.00 0.53 -1.02
N GLY A 77 6.64 0.23 0.10
CA GLY A 77 5.95 -0.28 1.28
C GLY A 77 5.15 -1.55 0.96
N TRP A 78 3.83 -1.50 1.18
CA TRP A 78 2.89 -2.58 0.87
C TRP A 78 2.50 -2.66 -0.61
N LEU A 79 2.78 -1.60 -1.38
CA LEU A 79 2.46 -1.57 -2.81
C LEU A 79 3.52 -2.39 -3.56
N GLU A 80 3.24 -3.67 -3.73
CA GLU A 80 4.14 -4.65 -4.35
C GLU A 80 3.61 -5.14 -5.71
N ASN A 81 4.49 -5.73 -6.52
CA ASN A 81 4.16 -6.39 -7.79
C ASN A 81 3.60 -5.46 -8.88
N TRP A 82 4.02 -4.20 -8.89
CA TRP A 82 3.68 -3.25 -9.95
C TRP A 82 4.79 -3.19 -10.99
N LYS A 83 4.43 -3.05 -12.25
CA LYS A 83 5.35 -2.84 -13.37
C LYS A 83 5.26 -1.41 -13.85
N ILE A 84 6.41 -0.77 -14.03
CA ILE A 84 6.46 0.54 -14.66
C ILE A 84 6.29 0.36 -16.17
N GLN A 85 5.24 0.96 -16.74
CA GLN A 85 5.14 1.08 -18.19
C GLN A 85 6.00 2.22 -18.69
N LYS A 86 5.88 3.38 -18.03
CA LYS A 86 6.64 4.58 -18.34
C LYS A 86 6.69 5.48 -17.12
N THR A 87 7.81 6.13 -16.88
CA THR A 87 7.96 7.23 -15.93
C THR A 87 8.87 8.29 -16.52
N SER A 88 8.57 9.55 -16.22
CA SER A 88 9.41 10.70 -16.55
C SER A 88 9.60 11.55 -15.32
N VAL A 89 10.87 11.79 -14.96
CA VAL A 89 11.27 12.53 -13.77
C VAL A 89 12.23 13.65 -14.16
N ALA A 90 11.89 14.89 -13.83
CA ALA A 90 12.79 16.03 -13.97
C ALA A 90 13.56 16.24 -12.65
N LEU A 91 14.88 16.12 -12.72
CA LEU A 91 15.81 16.24 -11.61
C LEU A 91 16.51 17.59 -11.64
N SER A 92 16.42 18.34 -10.54
CA SER A 92 17.19 19.55 -10.29
C SER A 92 18.09 19.36 -9.06
N ALA A 93 18.83 20.41 -8.67
CA ALA A 93 19.67 20.37 -7.48
C ALA A 93 18.88 20.18 -6.16
N THR A 94 17.60 20.58 -6.13
CA THR A 94 16.80 20.63 -4.90
C THR A 94 15.50 19.86 -4.97
N LYS A 95 15.10 19.38 -6.16
CA LYS A 95 13.85 18.63 -6.31
C LYS A 95 13.92 17.61 -7.45
N ALA A 96 13.14 16.54 -7.30
CA ALA A 96 12.77 15.64 -8.36
C ALA A 96 11.27 15.77 -8.60
N VAL A 97 10.85 16.07 -9.83
CA VAL A 97 9.43 16.21 -10.20
C VAL A 97 9.04 15.05 -11.10
N ILE A 98 8.04 14.28 -10.67
CA ILE A 98 7.53 13.11 -11.36
C ILE A 98 6.26 13.55 -12.07
N SER A 99 6.36 13.78 -13.38
CA SER A 99 5.25 14.32 -14.17
C SER A 99 4.12 13.32 -14.31
N GLU A 100 4.47 12.10 -14.72
CA GLU A 100 3.54 10.98 -14.84
C GLU A 100 4.33 9.67 -14.78
N THR A 101 3.87 8.74 -13.98
CA THR A 101 4.29 7.35 -13.97
C THR A 101 3.06 6.48 -14.22
N ARG A 102 3.12 5.64 -15.25
CA ARG A 102 2.10 4.64 -15.55
C ARG A 102 2.53 3.29 -15.00
N LEU A 103 1.67 2.71 -14.20
CA LEU A 103 1.86 1.45 -13.51
C LEU A 103 0.83 0.45 -14.01
N THR A 104 1.25 -0.80 -14.12
CA THR A 104 0.34 -1.93 -14.37
C THR A 104 0.69 -3.08 -13.47
N ARG A 105 -0.32 -3.87 -13.11
CA ARG A 105 -0.12 -5.06 -12.31
C ARG A 105 -0.40 -6.31 -13.14
N THR A 106 0.36 -7.36 -12.88
CA THR A 106 0.13 -8.67 -13.51
C THR A 106 -1.20 -9.23 -13.01
N GLY A 107 -2.13 -9.54 -13.92
CA GLY A 107 -3.43 -10.15 -13.60
C GLY A 107 -4.62 -9.19 -13.68
N ALA A 108 -4.48 -7.95 -13.19
CA ALA A 108 -5.45 -6.86 -13.36
C ALA A 108 -4.94 -5.57 -12.70
N GLY A 109 -5.45 -4.42 -13.14
CA GLY A 109 -5.25 -3.12 -12.48
C GLY A 109 -4.21 -2.22 -13.14
N THR A 110 -4.55 -0.94 -13.23
CA THR A 110 -3.67 0.12 -13.72
C THR A 110 -3.53 1.22 -12.66
N GLY A 111 -2.48 2.00 -12.77
CA GLY A 111 -2.29 3.17 -11.92
C GLY A 111 -1.55 4.29 -12.63
N THR A 112 -1.88 5.53 -12.30
CA THR A 112 -1.11 6.71 -12.68
C THR A 112 -0.62 7.41 -11.43
N PHE A 113 0.65 7.80 -11.41
CA PHE A 113 1.27 8.47 -10.28
C PHE A 113 1.96 9.76 -10.74
N SER A 114 1.84 10.80 -9.94
CA SER A 114 2.52 12.08 -10.14
C SER A 114 2.92 12.65 -8.78
N GLY A 115 3.93 13.50 -8.75
CA GLY A 115 4.37 14.08 -7.48
C GLY A 115 5.71 14.77 -7.57
N GLU A 116 6.23 15.12 -6.41
CA GLU A 116 7.57 15.67 -6.25
C GLU A 116 8.27 15.10 -5.02
N VAL A 117 9.59 15.12 -5.09
CA VAL A 117 10.48 14.82 -3.99
C VAL A 117 11.35 16.05 -3.77
N ILE A 118 11.22 16.69 -2.61
CA ILE A 118 12.12 17.75 -2.17
C ILE A 118 13.40 17.07 -1.69
N LEU A 119 14.53 17.40 -2.31
CA LEU A 119 15.83 16.81 -2.01
C LEU A 119 16.51 17.57 -0.88
N GLY A 120 17.30 16.85 -0.08
CA GLY A 120 18.03 17.37 1.08
C GLY A 120 18.48 16.23 1.97
N ASP A 121 18.93 16.53 3.19
CA ASP A 121 19.36 15.52 4.17
C ASP A 121 18.19 14.58 4.55
N ILE A 122 16.98 15.13 4.57
CA ILE A 122 15.73 14.42 4.81
C ILE A 122 14.83 14.67 3.60
N PRO A 123 14.85 13.81 2.57
CA PRO A 123 14.04 14.00 1.39
C PRO A 123 12.56 13.82 1.74
N GLU A 124 11.72 14.73 1.28
CA GLU A 124 10.27 14.71 1.52
C GLU A 124 9.53 14.43 0.22
N ILE A 125 8.68 13.41 0.23
CA ILE A 125 7.85 12.99 -0.89
C ILE A 125 6.46 13.61 -0.73
N GLN A 126 5.92 14.13 -1.82
CA GLN A 126 4.52 14.51 -1.95
C GLN A 126 4.01 14.00 -3.29
N GLY A 127 3.10 13.04 -3.26
CA GLY A 127 2.61 12.40 -4.48
C GLY A 127 1.14 12.07 -4.43
N ARG A 128 0.58 11.85 -5.61
CA ARG A 128 -0.81 11.43 -5.83
C ARG A 128 -0.81 10.29 -6.83
N MET A 129 -1.63 9.29 -6.56
CA MET A 129 -1.83 8.15 -7.42
C MET A 129 -3.31 7.90 -7.62
N HIS A 130 -3.69 7.67 -8.87
CA HIS A 130 -5.01 7.15 -9.24
C HIS A 130 -4.86 5.67 -9.58
N LEU A 131 -5.75 4.83 -9.04
CA LEU A 131 -5.76 3.39 -9.26
C LEU A 131 -7.09 2.99 -9.90
N GLU A 132 -7.04 2.15 -10.93
CA GLU A 132 -8.22 1.65 -11.64
C GLU A 132 -8.26 0.11 -11.63
N ALA A 133 -9.41 -0.45 -11.24
CA ALA A 133 -9.68 -1.89 -11.26
C ALA A 133 -8.57 -2.74 -10.60
N VAL A 134 -8.11 -2.29 -9.43
CA VAL A 134 -7.06 -2.97 -8.66
C VAL A 134 -7.70 -3.94 -7.68
N PRO A 135 -7.21 -5.18 -7.55
CA PRO A 135 -7.68 -6.07 -6.51
C PRO A 135 -7.41 -5.50 -5.10
N LEU A 136 -8.42 -5.50 -4.23
CA LEU A 136 -8.37 -4.92 -2.89
C LEU A 136 -7.27 -5.55 -2.03
N HIS A 137 -7.04 -6.85 -2.15
CA HIS A 137 -6.01 -7.56 -1.40
C HIS A 137 -4.60 -7.02 -1.66
N ASP A 138 -4.39 -6.35 -2.79
CA ASP A 138 -3.12 -5.74 -3.16
C ASP A 138 -2.89 -4.39 -2.50
N LEU A 139 -3.95 -3.81 -1.93
CA LEU A 139 -3.91 -2.56 -1.20
C LEU A 139 -3.75 -2.74 0.31
N MET A 140 -3.64 -3.98 0.77
CA MET A 140 -3.63 -4.34 2.18
C MET A 140 -2.40 -5.19 2.50
N ASP A 141 -2.02 -5.24 3.78
CA ASP A 141 -1.00 -6.19 4.22
C ASP A 141 -1.44 -7.62 3.90
N SER A 142 -0.48 -8.49 3.63
CA SER A 142 -0.65 -9.94 3.39
C SER A 142 -1.62 -10.63 4.36
N VAL A 143 -1.71 -10.20 5.62
CA VAL A 143 -2.65 -10.70 6.63
C VAL A 143 -4.12 -10.55 6.18
N PHE A 144 -4.41 -9.55 5.35
CA PHE A 144 -5.76 -9.30 4.84
C PHE A 144 -5.97 -9.80 3.41
N SER A 145 -4.95 -10.39 2.78
CA SER A 145 -5.01 -10.77 1.37
C SER A 145 -6.12 -11.81 1.07
N GLY A 146 -6.47 -12.61 2.08
CA GLY A 146 -7.54 -13.60 2.00
C GLY A 146 -8.94 -13.09 2.33
N LEU A 147 -9.15 -11.80 2.61
CA LEU A 147 -10.46 -11.31 3.04
C LEU A 147 -11.46 -11.11 1.90
N SER A 148 -10.98 -10.78 0.71
CA SER A 148 -11.84 -10.33 -0.37
C SER A 148 -11.14 -10.44 -1.71
N ASN A 149 -11.91 -10.80 -2.74
CA ASN A 149 -11.48 -10.68 -4.13
C ASN A 149 -12.09 -9.44 -4.81
N ALA A 150 -12.42 -8.41 -4.04
CA ALA A 150 -12.91 -7.14 -4.57
C ALA A 150 -11.93 -6.49 -5.54
N GLU A 151 -12.47 -5.83 -6.54
CA GLU A 151 -11.78 -4.85 -7.36
C GLU A 151 -12.22 -3.45 -6.97
N VAL A 152 -11.26 -2.53 -6.95
CA VAL A 152 -11.46 -1.16 -6.48
C VAL A 152 -10.84 -0.14 -7.42
N THR A 153 -11.42 1.06 -7.42
CA THR A 153 -10.88 2.25 -8.08
C THR A 153 -10.84 3.38 -7.08
N GLY A 154 -9.79 4.18 -7.08
CA GLY A 154 -9.70 5.29 -6.15
C GLY A 154 -8.41 6.10 -6.27
N ASP A 155 -8.32 7.08 -5.39
CA ASP A 155 -7.21 8.01 -5.32
C ASP A 155 -6.49 7.84 -3.99
N LEU A 156 -5.17 7.94 -4.02
CA LEU A 156 -4.32 7.92 -2.83
C LEU A 156 -3.23 8.99 -2.92
N THR A 157 -2.85 9.53 -1.77
CA THR A 157 -1.75 10.47 -1.59
C THR A 157 -0.61 9.77 -0.87
N LEU A 158 0.62 10.05 -1.30
CA LEU A 158 1.84 9.64 -0.62
C LEU A 158 2.51 10.87 0.00
N SER A 159 2.90 10.78 1.26
CA SER A 159 3.59 11.86 1.96
C SER A 159 4.62 11.33 2.94
N GLY A 160 5.62 12.14 3.29
CA GLY A 160 6.62 11.82 4.29
C GLY A 160 7.99 11.58 3.70
N SER A 161 8.85 10.84 4.41
CA SER A 161 10.27 10.77 4.07
C SER A 161 10.80 9.35 4.07
N THR A 162 11.67 9.03 3.11
CA THR A 162 12.40 7.76 3.09
C THR A 162 13.39 7.62 4.25
N ASN A 163 13.72 8.72 4.93
CA ASN A 163 14.74 8.81 5.98
C ASN A 163 14.15 9.02 7.38
N ARG A 164 12.82 9.04 7.54
CA ARG A 164 12.15 9.11 8.85
C ARG A 164 11.65 7.74 9.29
N SER A 165 11.48 7.55 10.60
CA SER A 165 10.89 6.34 11.17
C SER A 165 9.44 6.12 10.74
N THR A 166 8.68 7.20 10.56
CA THR A 166 7.32 7.17 9.99
C THR A 166 7.29 6.70 8.53
N GLY A 167 8.40 6.84 7.81
CA GLY A 167 8.53 6.42 6.42
C GLY A 167 7.63 7.22 5.47
N ILE A 168 7.09 6.51 4.48
CA ILE A 168 6.12 7.07 3.54
C ILE A 168 4.72 6.67 4.00
N GLU A 169 3.94 7.67 4.35
CA GLU A 169 2.53 7.51 4.66
C GLU A 169 1.72 7.50 3.37
N THR A 170 0.71 6.64 3.35
CA THR A 170 -0.26 6.59 2.26
C THR A 170 -1.64 6.78 2.83
N ALA A 171 -2.45 7.63 2.20
CA ALA A 171 -3.84 7.83 2.55
C ALA A 171 -4.69 7.86 1.28
N GLY A 172 -5.78 7.10 1.23
CA GLY A 172 -6.59 7.01 0.02
C GLY A 172 -8.05 6.71 0.28
N THR A 173 -8.87 6.97 -0.72
CA THR A 173 -10.30 6.63 -0.74
C THR A 173 -10.60 5.82 -1.98
N PHE A 174 -11.27 4.70 -1.77
CA PHE A 174 -11.52 3.72 -2.82
C PHE A 174 -13.01 3.41 -2.90
N ARG A 175 -13.48 3.18 -4.12
CA ARG A 175 -14.81 2.67 -4.43
C ARG A 175 -14.67 1.21 -4.86
N ILE A 176 -15.51 0.37 -4.29
CA ILE A 176 -15.63 -1.03 -4.70
C ILE A 176 -16.39 -1.08 -6.03
N ILE A 177 -15.80 -1.74 -7.02
CA ILE A 177 -16.39 -1.96 -8.34
C ILE A 177 -17.27 -3.21 -8.28
N SER A 178 -16.67 -4.33 -7.86
CA SER A 178 -17.30 -5.63 -7.75
C SER A 178 -16.45 -6.56 -6.90
N GLY A 179 -17.02 -7.65 -6.41
CA GLY A 179 -16.27 -8.71 -5.74
C GLY A 179 -17.11 -9.48 -4.74
N ARG A 180 -16.43 -10.28 -3.94
CA ARG A 180 -17.03 -11.09 -2.87
C ARG A 180 -16.15 -11.04 -1.64
N PHE A 181 -16.79 -10.92 -0.48
CA PHE A 181 -16.09 -11.21 0.77
C PHE A 181 -15.92 -12.71 0.88
N ASN A 182 -14.71 -13.11 1.27
CA ASN A 182 -14.44 -14.49 1.60
C ASN A 182 -15.15 -14.86 2.91
N PRO A 183 -15.37 -16.16 3.16
CA PRO A 183 -16.15 -16.60 4.31
C PRO A 183 -15.46 -16.18 5.61
N LEU A 184 -16.04 -15.19 6.29
CA LEU A 184 -15.69 -14.89 7.68
C LEU A 184 -16.47 -15.85 8.57
N HIS A 185 -15.90 -16.23 9.71
CA HIS A 185 -16.60 -17.02 10.72
C HIS A 185 -17.97 -16.40 11.04
N LEU A 186 -18.01 -15.08 11.18
CA LEU A 186 -19.24 -14.28 11.30
C LEU A 186 -20.31 -14.66 10.30
N LEU A 187 -19.97 -14.55 9.03
CA LEU A 187 -20.90 -14.74 7.94
C LEU A 187 -21.33 -16.21 7.88
N ASN A 188 -20.45 -17.15 8.24
CA ASN A 188 -20.82 -18.56 8.37
C ASN A 188 -21.86 -18.79 9.48
N ALA A 189 -21.77 -18.13 10.65
CA ALA A 189 -22.84 -18.26 11.65
C ALA A 189 -24.12 -17.57 11.22
N LEU A 190 -24.03 -16.40 10.57
CA LEU A 190 -25.21 -15.74 10.00
C LEU A 190 -25.89 -16.64 8.96
N GLN A 191 -25.12 -17.35 8.14
CA GLN A 191 -25.66 -18.36 7.22
C GLN A 191 -26.41 -19.46 7.96
N ARG A 192 -25.86 -19.98 9.07
CA ARG A 192 -26.51 -21.04 9.86
C ARG A 192 -27.81 -20.57 10.50
N ILE A 193 -27.82 -19.37 11.07
CA ILE A 193 -28.99 -18.79 11.76
C ILE A 193 -30.10 -18.43 10.76
N THR A 194 -29.73 -17.81 9.65
CA THR A 194 -30.70 -17.26 8.68
C THR A 194 -31.07 -18.22 7.56
N GLY A 195 -30.29 -19.29 7.35
CA GLY A 195 -30.38 -20.18 6.20
C GLY A 195 -29.86 -19.57 4.89
N GLU A 196 -29.36 -18.33 4.89
CA GLU A 196 -28.97 -17.63 3.66
C GLU A 196 -27.55 -18.01 3.20
N SER A 197 -27.46 -18.85 2.18
CA SER A 197 -26.19 -19.30 1.59
C SER A 197 -25.31 -18.17 1.07
N GLN A 198 -25.89 -17.01 0.74
CA GLN A 198 -25.16 -15.84 0.27
C GLN A 198 -24.17 -15.29 1.31
N PHE A 199 -24.36 -15.55 2.61
CA PHE A 199 -23.39 -15.14 3.62
C PHE A 199 -22.05 -15.88 3.50
N ILE A 200 -22.00 -17.10 2.94
CA ILE A 200 -20.74 -17.84 2.74
C ILE A 200 -19.79 -17.06 1.82
N SER A 201 -20.35 -16.37 0.83
CA SER A 201 -19.59 -15.55 -0.11
C SER A 201 -20.40 -14.31 -0.47
N LEU A 202 -20.35 -13.32 0.42
CA LEU A 202 -21.18 -12.14 0.36
C LEU A 202 -20.83 -11.29 -0.87
N PRO A 203 -21.74 -11.16 -1.85
CA PRO A 203 -21.47 -10.39 -3.05
C PRO A 203 -21.47 -8.90 -2.73
N MET A 204 -20.43 -8.19 -3.16
CA MET A 204 -20.34 -6.74 -3.07
C MET A 204 -20.96 -6.11 -4.31
N LYS A 205 -22.02 -5.33 -4.11
CA LYS A 205 -22.64 -4.53 -5.18
C LYS A 205 -22.03 -3.12 -5.29
N GLY A 206 -21.32 -2.71 -4.26
CA GLY A 206 -20.68 -1.42 -4.17
C GLY A 206 -20.23 -1.15 -2.75
N GLY A 207 -19.58 -0.01 -2.58
CA GLY A 207 -19.09 0.43 -1.29
C GLY A 207 -17.93 1.40 -1.44
N ARG A 208 -17.51 1.93 -0.30
CA ARG A 208 -16.37 2.83 -0.19
C ARG A 208 -15.57 2.46 1.04
N PHE A 209 -14.26 2.64 0.97
CA PHE A 209 -13.44 2.61 2.16
C PHE A 209 -12.32 3.63 2.05
N THR A 210 -11.87 4.07 3.21
CA THR A 210 -10.68 4.89 3.36
C THR A 210 -9.55 4.01 3.89
N LEU A 211 -8.33 4.22 3.39
CA LEU A 211 -7.15 3.47 3.81
C LEU A 211 -6.08 4.46 4.24
N LYS A 212 -5.40 4.16 5.34
CA LYS A 212 -4.20 4.84 5.79
C LYS A 212 -3.13 3.82 6.16
N THR A 213 -1.89 4.06 5.77
CA THR A 213 -0.76 3.20 6.13
C THR A 213 0.46 4.03 6.43
N GLY A 214 1.33 3.56 7.32
CA GLY A 214 2.59 4.24 7.61
C GLY A 214 3.45 3.48 8.62
N GLY A 215 4.55 4.12 9.02
CA GLY A 215 5.40 3.67 10.12
C GLY A 215 4.91 4.15 11.48
N LEU A 216 5.31 3.45 12.53
CA LEU A 216 5.06 3.88 13.91
C LEU A 216 6.25 4.71 14.42
N GLU A 217 6.03 5.90 14.97
CA GLU A 217 7.15 6.72 15.48
C GLU A 217 7.89 6.05 16.65
N ALA A 218 7.14 5.43 17.56
CA ALA A 218 7.66 4.86 18.80
C ALA A 218 8.25 3.45 18.64
N SER A 219 8.16 2.82 17.46
CA SER A 219 8.68 1.46 17.22
C SER A 219 9.13 1.29 15.78
N SER A 220 9.90 0.23 15.47
CA SER A 220 10.26 -0.05 14.06
C SER A 220 9.13 -0.74 13.27
N GLY A 221 7.89 -0.42 13.64
CA GLY A 221 6.66 -1.07 13.19
C GLY A 221 5.93 -0.34 12.07
N THR A 222 4.86 -0.95 11.60
CA THR A 222 3.94 -0.42 10.58
C THR A 222 2.50 -0.47 11.08
N PHE A 223 1.64 0.36 10.49
CA PHE A 223 0.20 0.27 10.69
C PHE A 223 -0.55 0.30 9.37
N VAL A 224 -1.72 -0.33 9.39
CA VAL A 224 -2.77 -0.24 8.36
C VAL A 224 -4.05 0.13 9.09
N GLU A 225 -4.68 1.22 8.68
CA GLU A 225 -5.92 1.71 9.27
C GLU A 225 -6.94 1.87 8.14
N ILE A 226 -8.15 1.39 8.38
CA ILE A 226 -9.33 1.72 7.59
C ILE A 226 -10.23 2.54 8.53
N PRO A 227 -10.13 3.89 8.49
CA PRO A 227 -10.91 4.76 9.37
C PRO A 227 -12.42 4.60 9.16
N SER A 228 -12.81 4.26 7.94
CA SER A 228 -14.20 3.96 7.60
C SER A 228 -14.26 3.03 6.39
N PHE A 229 -15.17 2.08 6.45
CA PHE A 229 -15.67 1.37 5.28
C PHE A 229 -17.18 1.25 5.33
N GLU A 230 -17.77 1.18 4.15
CA GLU A 230 -19.18 0.89 3.93
C GLU A 230 -19.30 0.03 2.68
N ILE A 231 -20.01 -1.08 2.80
CA ILE A 231 -20.12 -2.09 1.76
C ILE A 231 -21.56 -2.55 1.71
N THR A 232 -22.13 -2.50 0.52
CA THR A 232 -23.52 -2.86 0.29
C THR A 232 -23.60 -4.17 -0.47
N SER A 233 -24.41 -5.09 0.04
CA SER A 233 -24.81 -6.33 -0.65
C SER A 233 -26.33 -6.38 -0.77
N SER A 234 -26.87 -7.47 -1.35
CA SER A 234 -28.31 -7.73 -1.38
C SER A 234 -28.92 -8.06 -0.03
N ILE A 235 -28.15 -8.67 0.87
CA ILE A 235 -28.67 -9.29 2.10
C ILE A 235 -28.05 -8.74 3.38
N ALA A 236 -27.05 -7.87 3.26
CA ALA A 236 -26.34 -7.27 4.38
C ALA A 236 -25.68 -5.94 4.00
N ARG A 237 -25.49 -5.09 5.00
CA ARG A 237 -24.62 -3.91 4.91
C ARG A 237 -23.45 -4.12 5.86
N LEU A 238 -22.22 -3.95 5.40
CA LEU A 238 -21.05 -4.00 6.28
C LEU A 238 -20.51 -2.59 6.41
N SER A 239 -20.30 -2.12 7.62
CA SER A 239 -19.61 -0.86 7.87
C SER A 239 -18.72 -0.97 9.09
N GLY A 240 -17.81 -0.02 9.26
CA GLY A 240 -16.95 -0.05 10.42
C GLY A 240 -15.64 0.68 10.24
N HIS A 241 -14.74 0.40 11.16
CA HIS A 241 -13.36 0.88 11.14
C HIS A 241 -12.46 -0.19 11.73
N LEU A 242 -11.21 -0.24 11.26
CA LEU A 242 -10.21 -1.15 11.82
C LEU A 242 -8.83 -0.52 11.78
N ARG A 243 -8.00 -0.92 12.73
CA ARG A 243 -6.60 -0.55 12.82
C ARG A 243 -5.80 -1.79 13.16
N TYR A 244 -4.80 -2.04 12.33
CA TYR A 244 -3.85 -3.12 12.47
C TYR A 244 -2.46 -2.52 12.66
N GLU A 245 -1.79 -2.90 13.73
CA GLU A 245 -0.45 -2.45 14.07
C GLU A 245 0.48 -3.65 14.21
N ARG A 246 1.63 -3.55 13.57
CA ARG A 246 2.72 -4.51 13.67
C ARG A 246 3.91 -3.77 14.27
N SER A 247 4.16 -3.95 15.56
CA SER A 247 5.24 -3.27 16.27
C SER A 247 6.41 -4.21 16.56
N ARG A 248 7.61 -3.65 16.45
CA ARG A 248 8.87 -4.34 16.77
C ARG A 248 9.67 -3.52 17.78
N PRO A 249 10.14 -4.13 18.89
CA PRO A 249 10.98 -3.43 19.86
C PRO A 249 12.21 -2.83 19.18
N ALA A 250 12.54 -1.58 19.49
CA ALA A 250 13.72 -0.91 18.94
C ALA A 250 15.01 -1.56 19.49
N GLY A 251 16.02 -1.73 18.63
CA GLY A 251 17.39 -2.06 19.07
C GLY A 251 17.83 -3.53 19.05
N ILE A 252 17.03 -4.47 18.50
CA ILE A 252 17.43 -5.89 18.47
C ILE A 252 17.84 -6.36 17.07
N GLN A 253 19.02 -6.98 16.96
CA GLN A 253 19.57 -7.52 15.71
C GLN A 253 18.72 -8.67 15.14
N LEU A 254 18.63 -8.72 13.80
CA LEU A 254 17.88 -9.67 12.95
C LEU A 254 18.15 -11.17 13.19
N ASN A 255 19.14 -11.54 14.00
CA ASN A 255 19.60 -12.93 14.14
C ASN A 255 19.05 -13.65 15.38
N SER A 256 18.18 -13.02 16.17
CA SER A 256 17.56 -13.68 17.33
C SER A 256 16.20 -14.27 16.94
N ARG A 257 16.19 -15.58 16.63
CA ARG A 257 14.97 -16.41 16.57
C ARG A 257 14.28 -16.34 17.94
N GLY A 258 13.32 -15.43 18.11
CA GLY A 258 12.55 -15.35 19.35
C GLY A 258 11.94 -14.00 19.73
N ASN A 259 12.23 -12.90 19.02
CA ASN A 259 11.58 -11.63 19.39
C ASN A 259 10.14 -11.57 18.86
N ALA A 260 9.20 -11.66 19.81
CA ALA A 260 7.77 -11.58 19.57
C ALA A 260 7.43 -10.22 18.97
N GLU A 261 7.25 -10.23 17.66
CA GLU A 261 6.55 -9.17 16.96
C GLU A 261 5.18 -8.99 17.61
N LYS A 262 4.92 -7.78 18.14
CA LYS A 262 3.63 -7.51 18.75
C LYS A 262 2.70 -7.01 17.67
N VAL A 263 1.72 -7.84 17.36
CA VAL A 263 0.63 -7.51 16.46
C VAL A 263 -0.61 -7.15 17.27
N THR A 264 -1.31 -6.10 16.88
CA THR A 264 -2.54 -5.65 17.53
C THR A 264 -3.56 -5.28 16.46
N LEU A 265 -4.77 -5.79 16.63
CA LEU A 265 -5.93 -5.42 15.83
C LEU A 265 -6.96 -4.78 16.76
N THR A 266 -7.43 -3.59 16.39
CA THR A 266 -8.54 -2.90 17.05
C THR A 266 -9.57 -2.43 16.03
N GLY A 267 -10.84 -2.30 16.44
CA GLY A 267 -11.87 -1.73 15.58
C GLY A 267 -13.28 -2.21 15.90
N LEU A 268 -14.19 -1.93 14.98
CA LEU A 268 -15.59 -2.34 15.02
C LEU A 268 -16.05 -2.70 13.63
N ILE A 269 -16.66 -3.88 13.48
CA ILE A 269 -17.44 -4.24 12.30
C ILE A 269 -18.91 -4.21 12.69
N ARG A 270 -19.70 -3.49 11.91
CA ARG A 270 -21.15 -3.44 11.99
C ARG A 270 -21.75 -4.18 10.81
N VAL A 271 -22.59 -5.16 11.09
CA VAL A 271 -23.39 -5.87 10.09
C VAL A 271 -24.83 -5.44 10.19
N GLY A 272 -25.29 -4.65 9.22
CA GLY A 272 -26.69 -4.36 9.00
C GLY A 272 -27.40 -5.59 8.41
N ILE A 273 -28.45 -6.02 9.09
CA ILE A 273 -29.32 -7.14 8.76
C ILE A 273 -30.72 -6.58 8.46
N PRO A 274 -31.33 -6.90 7.31
CA PRO A 274 -32.66 -6.42 6.95
C PRO A 274 -33.75 -7.07 7.83
N PRO A 275 -34.94 -6.45 7.96
CA PRO A 275 -35.98 -6.89 8.89
C PRO A 275 -36.42 -8.36 8.70
N ASP A 276 -36.50 -8.82 7.47
CA ASP A 276 -36.87 -10.19 7.10
C ASP A 276 -35.87 -11.23 7.62
N LEU A 277 -34.57 -10.91 7.58
CA LEU A 277 -33.53 -11.76 8.14
C LEU A 277 -33.44 -11.62 9.66
N ALA A 278 -33.64 -10.42 10.20
CA ALA A 278 -33.66 -10.20 11.65
C ALA A 278 -34.79 -10.99 12.33
N ALA A 279 -35.94 -11.16 11.67
CA ALA A 279 -37.05 -11.97 12.15
C ALA A 279 -36.73 -13.47 12.27
N LYS A 280 -35.66 -13.96 11.62
CA LYS A 280 -35.22 -15.37 11.72
C LYS A 280 -34.43 -15.65 12.99
N PHE A 281 -33.97 -14.62 13.70
CA PHE A 281 -33.26 -14.79 14.98
C PHE A 281 -34.23 -15.15 16.10
N SER A 282 -33.82 -16.04 17.00
CA SER A 282 -34.60 -16.29 18.20
C SER A 282 -34.71 -14.99 19.04
N PRO A 283 -35.83 -14.73 19.74
CA PRO A 283 -36.02 -13.47 20.47
C PRO A 283 -34.92 -13.18 21.50
N ALA A 284 -34.36 -14.22 22.12
CA ALA A 284 -33.26 -14.09 23.07
C ALA A 284 -31.96 -13.62 22.39
N VAL A 285 -31.62 -14.19 21.23
CA VAL A 285 -30.43 -13.81 20.45
C VAL A 285 -30.63 -12.41 19.87
N ALA A 286 -31.79 -12.11 19.28
CA ALA A 286 -32.10 -10.80 18.73
C ALA A 286 -31.98 -9.70 19.81
N LYS A 287 -32.58 -9.90 20.99
CA LYS A 287 -32.50 -8.93 22.10
C LYS A 287 -31.07 -8.73 22.62
N LYS A 288 -30.23 -9.76 22.58
CA LYS A 288 -28.87 -9.71 23.12
C LYS A 288 -27.88 -9.06 22.15
N TYR A 289 -28.04 -9.28 20.84
CA TYR A 289 -26.99 -8.97 19.86
C TYR A 289 -27.42 -7.99 18.77
N LEU A 290 -28.72 -7.81 18.53
CA LEU A 290 -29.21 -6.89 17.50
C LEU A 290 -29.64 -5.56 18.12
N THR A 291 -29.20 -4.48 17.50
CA THR A 291 -29.69 -3.13 17.80
C THR A 291 -30.59 -2.68 16.66
N ALA A 292 -31.84 -2.35 16.94
CA ALA A 292 -32.76 -1.85 15.92
C ALA A 292 -32.33 -0.45 15.46
N GLY A 293 -32.24 -0.25 14.15
CA GLY A 293 -32.01 1.04 13.51
C GLY A 293 -33.32 1.71 13.08
N ASP A 294 -33.27 3.03 12.94
CA ASP A 294 -34.42 3.85 12.55
C ASP A 294 -34.89 3.60 11.10
N ASP A 295 -34.04 3.01 10.27
CA ASP A 295 -34.33 2.64 8.88
C ASP A 295 -34.93 1.23 8.74
N GLY A 296 -35.28 0.60 9.87
CA GLY A 296 -35.82 -0.77 9.93
C GLY A 296 -34.76 -1.86 9.82
N TRP A 297 -33.49 -1.52 9.60
CA TRP A 297 -32.40 -2.49 9.65
C TRP A 297 -31.95 -2.70 11.09
N SER A 298 -31.58 -3.94 11.41
CA SER A 298 -30.93 -4.26 12.68
C SER A 298 -29.42 -4.27 12.48
N SER A 299 -28.65 -3.70 13.40
CA SER A 299 -27.19 -3.78 13.38
C SER A 299 -26.67 -4.79 14.40
N LEU A 300 -25.76 -5.64 13.96
CA LEU A 300 -24.90 -6.46 14.79
C LEU A 300 -23.52 -5.82 14.87
N ASP A 301 -23.15 -5.36 16.06
CA ASP A 301 -21.87 -4.68 16.33
C ASP A 301 -20.85 -5.66 16.90
N ILE A 302 -19.66 -5.68 16.30
CA ILE A 302 -18.65 -6.70 16.55
C ILE A 302 -17.33 -6.01 16.82
N PRO A 303 -16.93 -5.90 18.10
CA PRO A 303 -15.65 -5.33 18.44
C PRO A 303 -14.52 -6.24 17.93
N LEU A 304 -13.49 -5.62 17.37
CA LEU A 304 -12.26 -6.27 16.99
C LEU A 304 -11.24 -5.94 18.07
N GLU A 305 -10.81 -6.91 18.87
CA GLU A 305 -9.75 -6.74 19.85
C GLU A 305 -8.92 -8.03 19.91
N GLY A 306 -7.61 -7.94 19.66
CA GLY A 306 -6.74 -9.10 19.91
C GLY A 306 -5.37 -9.11 19.23
N LYS A 307 -4.63 -10.18 19.53
CA LYS A 307 -3.41 -10.58 18.82
C LYS A 307 -3.82 -11.56 17.70
N PRO A 308 -3.60 -11.24 16.41
CA PRO A 308 -3.82 -12.18 15.32
C PRO A 308 -2.67 -13.20 15.27
N GLU A 309 -2.50 -13.99 16.33
CA GLU A 309 -1.58 -15.13 16.34
C GLU A 309 -2.35 -16.36 15.81
N GLY A 310 -2.20 -16.65 14.52
CA GLY A 310 -2.75 -17.85 13.87
C GLY A 310 -4.14 -17.63 13.28
N ASP A 311 -4.16 -17.51 11.94
CA ASP A 311 -5.33 -17.34 11.07
C ASP A 311 -6.15 -16.04 11.31
N PRO A 312 -6.07 -15.05 10.39
CA PRO A 312 -6.91 -13.86 10.41
C PRO A 312 -8.38 -14.16 10.03
N THR A 313 -8.87 -15.38 10.25
CA THR A 313 -10.31 -15.64 10.41
C THR A 313 -10.79 -14.89 11.65
N PHE A 314 -10.98 -13.58 11.49
CA PHE A 314 -11.39 -12.66 12.53
C PHE A 314 -12.62 -13.23 13.22
N LEU A 315 -12.58 -13.18 14.56
CA LEU A 315 -13.53 -13.67 15.56
C LEU A 315 -13.16 -15.03 16.14
N GLN A 316 -12.55 -15.00 17.34
CA GLN A 316 -12.61 -16.14 18.23
C GLN A 316 -14.08 -16.51 18.45
N ALA A 317 -14.39 -17.72 18.04
CA ALA A 317 -15.72 -18.30 17.93
C ALA A 317 -16.49 -18.40 19.26
N SER A 318 -15.95 -17.96 20.40
CA SER A 318 -16.56 -18.20 21.71
C SER A 318 -17.93 -17.53 21.87
N ASP A 319 -18.12 -16.32 21.34
CA ASP A 319 -19.43 -15.63 21.39
C ASP A 319 -20.36 -16.03 20.24
N MET A 320 -19.79 -16.59 19.17
CA MET A 320 -20.51 -17.00 17.96
C MET A 320 -21.12 -18.41 18.08
N VAL A 321 -20.44 -19.31 18.79
CA VAL A 321 -20.97 -20.63 19.16
C VAL A 321 -22.25 -20.46 19.99
N LEU A 322 -22.30 -19.44 20.86
CA LEU A 322 -23.52 -19.10 21.62
C LEU A 322 -24.69 -18.63 20.75
N MET A 323 -24.43 -18.06 19.57
CA MET A 323 -25.50 -17.67 18.63
C MET A 323 -26.10 -18.86 17.89
N THR A 324 -25.29 -19.90 17.62
CA THR A 324 -25.76 -21.11 16.89
C THR A 324 -26.32 -22.18 17.82
N ASP A 325 -25.88 -22.27 19.06
CA ASP A 325 -26.38 -23.27 20.03
C ASP A 325 -27.74 -22.88 20.64
N GLN A 326 -28.24 -21.66 20.37
CA GLN A 326 -29.53 -21.13 20.85
C GLN A 326 -30.50 -20.72 19.72
N ALA A 327 -30.17 -21.03 18.47
CA ALA A 327 -31.02 -20.85 17.30
C ALA A 327 -31.65 -22.19 16.90
#